data_AF-A0A7V4GZB9-F1
#
_entry.id   AF-A0A7V4GZB9-F1
#
_cell.length_a   1.000
_cell.length_b   1.000
_cell.length_c   1.000
_cell.angle_alpha   90.00
_cell.angle_beta   90.00
_cell.angle_gamma   90.00
#
_symmetry.space_group_name_H-M   'P 1'
#
loop_
_entity.id
_entity.type
_entity.pdbx_description
1 polymer ?
#
loop_
_entity_poly.entity_id
_entity_poly.type
_entity_poly.pdbx_seq_one_letter_code
_entity_poly.pdbx_strand_id
1 'polypeptide(L)'
;MKHFSLLITAILLIGIQACTQKPTSMQTGSSITEKTILATIDSLAGRYGANQKDLIDKGVRQTASLWISTDGTEAEFQSFCLANYQGDPAAREQLFRKLCRGFEILRGYYSKINKELLKPLHLVSEEEPGTIDELFGAYNPSAHFTDDFFANKIAFITILNFPFYSLREKTELGPKWSRLEWAYARLGDMFTARVPADVQQNTTSKLTASENYIANYNIYLGNLVNDEGKTLFPSDLRLISHWGLRDELKSHYAEGENGLELQKMIYQVMKRIIDQTIPVEMIDKNNFQWNPYTNTLLKDGKTVASTPEGQQRYQMLLENFRAMKAIDPYTPFYPTFIQRKFEQEYEIPQDEVEKLFIDFVSSPVIR
;
A
#
# COMPACT_ATOMS: atom_id res chain seq x y z
N MET A 1 -37.36 -0.86 46.38
CA MET A 1 -37.09 -1.71 45.18
C MET A 1 -38.19 -1.59 44.11
N LYS A 2 -38.53 -0.37 43.67
CA LYS A 2 -39.39 -0.13 42.47
C LYS A 2 -38.89 1.00 41.57
N HIS A 3 -37.84 1.73 41.98
CA HIS A 3 -37.24 2.81 41.19
C HIS A 3 -35.88 2.44 40.57
N PHE A 4 -35.35 1.25 40.85
CA PHE A 4 -34.08 0.79 40.25
C PHE A 4 -34.27 0.03 38.93
N SER A 5 -35.47 -0.55 38.69
CA SER A 5 -35.79 -1.28 37.47
C SER A 5 -36.23 -0.39 36.29
N LEU A 6 -36.50 0.91 36.52
CA LEU A 6 -36.87 1.85 35.45
C LEU A 6 -35.67 2.57 34.82
N LEU A 7 -34.53 2.64 35.52
CA LEU A 7 -33.31 3.26 34.98
C LEU A 7 -32.52 2.31 34.06
N ILE A 8 -32.66 0.99 34.22
CA ILE A 8 -31.95 0.00 33.40
C ILE A 8 -32.65 -0.20 32.05
N THR A 9 -33.96 0.02 31.96
CA THR A 9 -34.72 -0.09 30.71
C THR A 9 -34.58 1.15 29.80
N ALA A 10 -34.23 2.32 30.36
CA ALA A 10 -34.00 3.54 29.58
C ALA A 10 -32.60 3.60 28.93
N ILE A 11 -31.62 2.86 29.47
CA ILE A 11 -30.24 2.81 28.92
C ILE A 11 -30.13 1.76 27.80
N LEU A 12 -31.03 0.77 27.74
CA LEU A 12 -31.05 -0.25 26.68
C LEU A 12 -31.68 0.19 25.35
N LEU A 13 -32.34 1.36 25.29
CA LEU A 13 -33.02 1.86 24.09
C LEU A 13 -32.21 2.91 23.29
N ILE A 14 -31.01 3.28 23.75
CA ILE A 14 -30.10 4.19 23.02
C ILE A 14 -29.00 3.40 22.27
N GLY A 15 -28.93 2.08 22.45
CA GLY A 15 -27.84 1.23 21.91
C GLY A 15 -28.06 0.60 20.53
N ILE A 16 -29.13 0.90 19.80
CA ILE A 16 -29.46 0.20 18.52
C ILE A 16 -29.51 1.15 17.30
N GLN A 17 -29.19 2.45 17.46
CA GLN A 17 -29.06 3.36 16.30
C GLN A 17 -27.64 3.49 15.74
N ALA A 18 -26.63 2.86 16.35
CA ALA A 18 -25.29 2.74 15.79
C ALA A 18 -25.11 1.34 15.20
N CYS A 19 -25.35 1.21 13.90
CA CYS A 19 -24.91 0.15 12.96
C CYS A 19 -25.99 -0.20 11.94
N THR A 20 -26.41 0.77 11.14
CA THR A 20 -26.91 0.51 9.77
C THR A 20 -26.55 1.68 8.86
N GLN A 21 -25.27 2.10 8.87
CA GLN A 21 -24.74 2.73 7.67
C GLN A 21 -24.50 1.62 6.66
N LYS A 22 -25.48 1.42 5.77
CA LYS A 22 -25.21 0.77 4.48
C LYS A 22 -24.01 1.50 3.86
N PRO A 23 -23.07 0.79 3.21
CA PRO A 23 -22.01 1.46 2.46
C PRO A 23 -22.72 2.34 1.43
N THR A 24 -22.74 3.63 1.71
CA THR A 24 -23.26 4.61 0.77
C THR A 24 -22.25 4.55 -0.35
N SER A 25 -22.65 4.13 -1.54
CA SER A 25 -21.79 4.21 -2.71
C SER A 25 -21.31 5.66 -2.79
N MET A 26 -20.06 5.91 -2.38
CA MET A 26 -19.50 7.25 -2.44
C MET A 26 -19.61 7.70 -3.89
N GLN A 27 -20.34 8.80 -4.11
CA GLN A 27 -20.32 9.45 -5.41
C GLN A 27 -18.87 9.81 -5.71
N THR A 28 -18.35 9.24 -6.80
CA THR A 28 -17.04 9.58 -7.32
C THR A 28 -17.16 10.91 -8.06
N GLY A 29 -16.57 11.97 -7.49
CA GLY A 29 -16.47 13.28 -8.14
C GLY A 29 -16.85 14.45 -7.25
N SER A 30 -16.31 15.62 -7.59
CA SER A 30 -16.63 16.90 -6.94
C SER A 30 -18.12 17.23 -7.04
N SER A 31 -18.72 17.69 -5.94
CA SER A 31 -20.08 18.25 -5.92
C SER A 31 -20.13 19.77 -6.11
N ILE A 32 -19.00 20.41 -6.41
CA ILE A 32 -18.85 21.87 -6.51
C ILE A 32 -18.69 22.29 -7.98
N THR A 33 -19.47 23.28 -8.42
CA THR A 33 -19.41 23.80 -9.79
C THR A 33 -18.26 24.79 -9.98
N GLU A 34 -17.78 24.91 -11.22
CA GLU A 34 -16.73 25.88 -11.59
C GLU A 34 -17.15 27.33 -11.25
N LYS A 35 -18.44 27.66 -11.35
CA LYS A 35 -18.96 28.98 -10.98
C LYS A 35 -18.69 29.29 -9.50
N THR A 36 -18.96 28.34 -8.61
CA THR A 36 -18.74 28.50 -7.16
C THR A 36 -17.26 28.56 -6.83
N ILE A 37 -16.43 27.76 -7.51
CA ILE A 37 -14.96 27.80 -7.37
C ILE A 37 -14.43 29.19 -7.71
N LEU A 38 -14.75 29.72 -8.89
CA LEU A 38 -14.29 31.04 -9.34
C LEU A 38 -14.76 32.16 -8.40
N ALA A 39 -16.03 32.14 -7.98
CA ALA A 39 -16.55 33.13 -7.05
C ALA A 39 -15.84 33.11 -5.69
N THR A 40 -15.47 31.91 -5.21
CA THR A 40 -14.71 31.73 -3.96
C THR A 40 -13.28 32.27 -4.10
N ILE A 41 -12.60 31.97 -5.22
CA ILE A 41 -11.26 32.46 -5.52
C ILE A 41 -11.24 33.99 -5.58
N ASP A 42 -12.17 34.60 -6.31
CA ASP A 42 -12.23 36.06 -6.45
C ASP A 42 -12.53 36.74 -5.10
N SER A 43 -13.39 36.14 -4.28
CA SER A 43 -13.69 36.65 -2.93
C SER A 43 -12.45 36.63 -2.01
N LEU A 44 -11.69 35.53 -2.02
CA LEU A 44 -10.45 35.41 -1.25
C LEU A 44 -9.36 36.34 -1.78
N ALA A 45 -9.19 36.45 -3.10
CA ALA A 45 -8.22 37.34 -3.71
C ALA A 45 -8.54 38.82 -3.42
N GLY A 46 -9.83 39.19 -3.39
CA GLY A 46 -10.27 40.52 -2.98
C GLY A 46 -9.95 40.83 -1.51
N ARG A 47 -9.96 39.82 -0.63
CA ARG A 47 -9.65 39.98 0.80
C ARG A 47 -8.14 40.00 1.11
N TYR A 48 -7.36 39.16 0.44
CA TYR A 48 -5.95 38.90 0.78
C TYR A 48 -4.94 39.44 -0.23
N GLY A 49 -5.41 39.98 -1.37
CA GLY A 49 -4.59 40.60 -2.40
C GLY A 49 -4.35 39.72 -3.63
N ALA A 50 -4.20 40.37 -4.79
CA ALA A 50 -3.99 39.71 -6.08
C ALA A 50 -2.68 38.89 -6.16
N ASN A 51 -1.68 39.24 -5.36
CA ASN A 51 -0.40 38.52 -5.26
C ASN A 51 -0.53 37.11 -4.66
N GLN A 52 -1.65 36.79 -4.00
CA GLN A 52 -1.92 35.45 -3.46
C GLN A 52 -2.83 34.61 -4.37
N LYS A 53 -3.27 35.16 -5.52
CA LYS A 53 -4.30 34.54 -6.36
C LYS A 53 -3.94 33.13 -6.82
N ASP A 54 -2.69 32.87 -7.19
CA ASP A 54 -2.27 31.55 -7.65
C ASP A 54 -2.35 30.48 -6.56
N LEU A 55 -1.96 30.84 -5.33
CA LEU A 55 -2.03 29.95 -4.18
C LEU A 55 -3.49 29.70 -3.76
N ILE A 56 -4.32 30.75 -3.78
CA ILE A 56 -5.76 30.66 -3.52
C ILE A 56 -6.43 29.75 -4.54
N ASP A 57 -6.15 29.95 -5.83
CA ASP A 57 -6.72 29.16 -6.92
C ASP A 57 -6.40 27.67 -6.72
N LYS A 58 -5.12 27.34 -6.50
CA LYS A 58 -4.69 25.96 -6.23
C LYS A 58 -5.40 25.34 -5.03
N GLY A 59 -5.42 26.05 -3.89
CA GLY A 59 -6.05 25.57 -2.66
C GLY A 59 -7.55 25.35 -2.79
N VAL A 60 -8.27 26.31 -3.38
CA VAL A 60 -9.73 26.20 -3.57
C VAL A 60 -10.06 25.09 -4.56
N ARG A 61 -9.33 24.98 -5.68
CA ARG A 61 -9.56 23.93 -6.68
C ARG A 61 -9.28 22.54 -6.13
N GLN A 62 -8.19 22.35 -5.38
CA GLN A 62 -7.91 21.08 -4.75
C GLN A 62 -8.99 20.72 -3.73
N THR A 63 -9.41 21.67 -2.89
CA THR A 63 -10.51 21.49 -1.93
C THR A 63 -11.78 21.05 -2.64
N ALA A 64 -12.17 21.74 -3.72
CA ALA A 64 -13.34 21.40 -4.51
C ALA A 64 -13.25 20.00 -5.13
N SER A 65 -12.09 19.62 -5.66
CA SER A 65 -11.87 18.32 -6.33
C SER A 65 -12.14 17.10 -5.42
N LEU A 66 -12.03 17.28 -4.10
CA LEU A 66 -12.22 16.24 -3.09
C LEU A 66 -13.49 16.45 -2.23
N TRP A 67 -14.25 17.52 -2.50
CA TRP A 67 -15.49 17.85 -1.81
C TRP A 67 -16.66 17.10 -2.44
N ILE A 68 -17.32 16.24 -1.68
CA ILE A 68 -18.47 15.45 -2.14
C ILE A 68 -19.76 15.91 -1.46
N SER A 69 -20.89 15.39 -1.92
CA SER A 69 -22.23 15.77 -1.45
C SER A 69 -22.44 15.62 0.06
N THR A 70 -21.73 14.69 0.73
CA THR A 70 -21.81 14.51 2.18
C THR A 70 -21.00 15.53 2.98
N ASP A 71 -20.11 16.29 2.33
CA ASP A 71 -19.30 17.30 3.01
C ASP A 71 -20.04 18.63 3.19
N GLY A 72 -21.04 18.89 2.34
CA GLY A 72 -21.86 20.10 2.35
C GLY A 72 -22.22 20.59 0.95
N THR A 73 -23.13 21.54 0.92
CA THR A 73 -23.59 22.27 -0.26
C THR A 73 -22.52 23.24 -0.81
N GLU A 74 -22.74 23.80 -2.00
CA GLU A 74 -21.88 24.83 -2.57
C GLU A 74 -21.73 26.07 -1.69
N ALA A 75 -22.82 26.48 -1.01
CA ALA A 75 -22.79 27.62 -0.10
C ALA A 75 -21.94 27.33 1.15
N GLU A 76 -22.00 26.10 1.66
CA GLU A 76 -21.17 25.64 2.78
C GLU A 76 -19.69 25.52 2.38
N PHE A 77 -19.40 25.04 1.15
CA PHE A 77 -18.05 25.03 0.60
C PHE A 77 -17.46 26.44 0.52
N GLN A 78 -18.20 27.40 -0.04
CA GLN A 78 -17.73 28.78 -0.15
C GLN A 78 -17.50 29.39 1.24
N SER A 79 -18.46 29.20 2.16
CA SER A 79 -18.35 29.69 3.54
C SER A 79 -17.15 29.07 4.27
N PHE A 80 -16.91 27.77 4.07
CA PHE A 80 -15.78 27.05 4.62
C PHE A 80 -14.45 27.65 4.13
N CYS A 81 -14.30 27.87 2.83
CA CYS A 81 -13.06 28.42 2.26
C CYS A 81 -12.79 29.84 2.80
N LEU A 82 -13.81 30.69 2.84
CA LEU A 82 -13.70 32.07 3.34
C LEU A 82 -13.35 32.15 4.83
N ALA A 83 -13.81 31.18 5.63
CA ALA A 83 -13.54 31.11 7.06
C ALA A 83 -12.15 30.53 7.39
N ASN A 84 -11.65 29.60 6.57
CA ASN A 84 -10.48 28.79 6.92
C ASN A 84 -9.19 29.13 6.16
N TYR A 85 -9.25 29.94 5.10
CA TYR A 85 -8.06 30.38 4.40
C TYR A 85 -7.23 31.37 5.25
N GLN A 86 -5.95 31.06 5.42
CA GLN A 86 -4.96 31.83 6.17
C GLN A 86 -4.05 32.61 5.21
N GLY A 87 -4.48 33.81 4.84
CA GLY A 87 -3.73 34.69 3.95
C GLY A 87 -2.61 35.51 4.64
N ASP A 88 -2.58 35.53 5.98
CA ASP A 88 -1.46 36.12 6.73
C ASP A 88 -0.31 35.09 6.86
N PRO A 89 0.94 35.44 6.46
CA PRO A 89 2.05 34.50 6.49
C PRO A 89 2.35 33.90 7.87
N ALA A 90 2.25 34.70 8.94
CA ALA A 90 2.56 34.24 10.29
C ALA A 90 1.46 33.30 10.83
N ALA A 91 0.19 33.62 10.59
CA ALA A 91 -0.93 32.74 10.90
C ALA A 91 -0.88 31.42 10.11
N ARG A 92 -0.50 31.49 8.82
CA ARG A 92 -0.33 30.30 7.97
C ARG A 92 0.80 29.41 8.50
N GLU A 93 1.95 29.97 8.87
CA GLU A 93 3.03 29.18 9.48
C GLU A 93 2.61 28.57 10.82
N GLN A 94 1.85 29.30 11.64
CA GLN A 94 1.33 28.76 12.89
C GLN A 94 0.36 27.59 12.64
N LEU A 95 -0.51 27.68 11.64
CA LEU A 95 -1.39 26.60 11.22
C LEU A 95 -0.58 25.38 10.77
N PHE A 96 0.44 25.59 9.93
CA PHE A 96 1.35 24.53 9.48
C PHE A 96 1.94 23.75 10.67
N ARG A 97 2.51 24.47 11.65
CA ARG A 97 3.14 23.83 12.82
C ARG A 97 2.14 23.01 13.65
N LYS A 98 0.90 23.48 13.80
CA LYS A 98 -0.17 22.75 14.51
C LYS A 98 -0.57 21.49 13.76
N LEU A 99 -0.73 21.58 12.44
CA LEU A 99 -1.05 20.43 11.58
C LEU A 99 0.07 19.38 11.62
N CYS A 100 1.33 19.80 11.42
CA CYS A 100 2.48 18.90 11.48
C CYS A 100 2.55 18.14 12.80
N ARG A 101 2.36 18.82 13.94
CA ARG A 101 2.34 18.16 15.25
C ARG A 101 1.26 17.09 15.34
N GLY A 102 0.05 17.39 14.87
CA GLY A 102 -1.06 16.42 14.87
C GLY A 102 -0.76 15.20 13.99
N PHE A 103 -0.24 15.44 12.78
CA PHE A 103 0.10 14.38 11.83
C PHE A 103 1.27 13.51 12.29
N GLU A 104 2.30 14.10 12.90
CA GLU A 104 3.45 13.37 13.45
C GLU A 104 3.00 12.41 14.56
N ILE A 105 2.16 12.90 15.49
CA ILE A 105 1.60 12.08 16.57
C ILE A 105 0.83 10.89 15.98
N LEU A 106 -0.15 11.14 15.11
CA LEU A 106 -1.02 10.10 14.59
C LEU A 106 -0.25 9.06 13.78
N ARG A 107 0.57 9.51 12.82
CA ARG A 107 1.37 8.61 11.98
C ARG A 107 2.38 7.81 12.80
N GLY A 108 3.03 8.43 13.77
CA GLY A 108 3.95 7.73 14.68
C GLY A 108 3.25 6.60 15.45
N TYR A 109 2.05 6.85 15.98
CA TYR A 109 1.28 5.82 16.67
C TYR A 109 0.72 4.74 15.74
N TYR A 110 0.25 5.09 14.54
CA TYR A 110 -0.18 4.08 13.56
C TYR A 110 0.96 3.15 13.16
N SER A 111 2.15 3.70 12.87
CA SER A 111 3.34 2.90 12.56
C SER A 111 3.73 2.00 13.74
N LYS A 112 3.64 2.50 14.98
CA LYS A 112 3.90 1.70 16.17
C LYS A 112 2.90 0.54 16.29
N ILE A 113 1.60 0.81 16.21
CA ILE A 113 0.55 -0.22 16.30
C ILE A 113 0.77 -1.28 15.22
N ASN A 114 0.96 -0.87 13.97
CA ASN A 114 1.18 -1.77 12.85
C ASN A 114 2.40 -2.68 13.07
N LYS A 115 3.53 -2.10 13.49
CA LYS A 115 4.75 -2.87 13.77
C LYS A 115 4.54 -3.88 14.89
N GLU A 116 3.85 -3.50 15.97
CA GLU A 116 3.62 -4.39 17.11
C GLU A 116 2.66 -5.54 16.76
N LEU A 117 1.62 -5.29 15.96
CA LEU A 117 0.70 -6.32 15.47
C LEU A 117 1.36 -7.31 14.51
N LEU A 118 2.36 -6.88 13.72
CA LEU A 118 3.07 -7.74 12.76
C LEU A 118 4.19 -8.58 13.40
N LYS A 119 4.52 -8.37 14.68
CA LYS A 119 5.63 -9.09 15.33
C LYS A 119 5.52 -10.61 15.24
N PRO A 120 4.36 -11.25 15.51
CA PRO A 120 4.25 -12.70 15.41
C PRO A 120 4.56 -13.21 14.00
N LEU A 121 4.16 -12.47 12.96
CA LEU A 121 4.41 -12.86 11.57
C LEU A 121 5.85 -12.64 11.11
N HIS A 122 6.57 -11.69 11.70
CA HIS A 122 7.88 -11.25 11.21
C HIS A 122 9.07 -11.73 12.04
N LEU A 123 8.84 -12.16 13.29
CA LEU A 123 9.90 -12.61 14.19
C LEU A 123 9.84 -14.12 14.34
N VAL A 124 11.02 -14.75 14.44
CA VAL A 124 11.10 -16.15 14.85
C VAL A 124 10.77 -16.24 16.34
N SER A 125 9.70 -16.95 16.67
CA SER A 125 9.25 -17.24 18.04
C SER A 125 9.18 -18.75 18.29
N GLU A 126 9.05 -19.13 19.57
CA GLU A 126 8.82 -20.54 19.95
C GLU A 126 7.42 -21.03 19.51
N GLU A 127 6.47 -20.11 19.36
CA GLU A 127 5.13 -20.37 18.86
C GLU A 127 5.06 -20.02 17.37
N GLU A 128 4.55 -20.94 16.56
CA GLU A 128 4.21 -20.70 15.16
C GLU A 128 2.99 -19.78 15.06
N PRO A 129 2.97 -18.79 14.16
CA PRO A 129 1.83 -17.89 14.02
C PRO A 129 0.54 -18.61 13.68
N GLY A 130 -0.54 -18.24 14.37
CA GLY A 130 -1.88 -18.78 14.12
C GLY A 130 -2.71 -17.91 13.18
N THR A 131 -3.91 -18.39 12.83
CA THR A 131 -4.86 -17.62 12.00
C THR A 131 -5.21 -16.25 12.59
N ILE A 132 -5.22 -16.11 13.92
CA ILE A 132 -5.50 -14.81 14.55
C ILE A 132 -4.37 -13.80 14.32
N ASP A 133 -3.11 -14.26 14.29
CA ASP A 133 -1.96 -13.41 14.02
C ASP A 133 -1.98 -12.93 12.56
N GLU A 134 -2.39 -13.78 11.63
CA GLU A 134 -2.60 -13.39 10.24
C GLU A 134 -3.70 -12.31 10.10
N LEU A 135 -4.81 -12.46 10.84
CA LEU A 135 -5.89 -11.48 10.85
C LEU A 135 -5.43 -10.13 11.45
N PHE A 136 -4.62 -10.15 12.50
CA PHE A 136 -4.02 -8.93 13.06
C PHE A 136 -2.98 -8.32 12.13
N GLY A 137 -2.17 -9.12 11.44
CA GLY A 137 -1.23 -8.64 10.44
C GLY A 137 -1.91 -8.00 9.23
N ALA A 138 -3.11 -8.46 8.88
CA ALA A 138 -3.92 -7.89 7.81
C ALA A 138 -4.66 -6.60 8.21
N TYR A 139 -4.72 -6.26 9.51
CA TYR A 139 -5.44 -5.09 10.01
C TYR A 139 -4.66 -3.79 9.76
N ASN A 140 -5.32 -2.80 9.14
CA ASN A 140 -4.72 -1.48 8.93
C ASN A 140 -5.22 -0.47 9.97
N PRO A 141 -4.41 -0.10 10.98
CA PRO A 141 -4.83 0.82 12.04
C PRO A 141 -5.10 2.25 11.54
N SER A 142 -4.69 2.57 10.31
CA SER A 142 -4.86 3.87 9.68
C SER A 142 -5.90 3.89 8.55
N ALA A 143 -6.66 2.80 8.35
CA ALA A 143 -7.61 2.68 7.23
C ALA A 143 -8.59 3.87 7.15
N HIS A 144 -9.11 4.32 8.30
CA HIS A 144 -10.05 5.43 8.40
C HIS A 144 -9.41 6.82 8.46
N PHE A 145 -8.08 6.93 8.49
CA PHE A 145 -7.41 8.23 8.68
C PHE A 145 -7.88 9.29 7.69
N THR A 146 -7.95 8.96 6.40
CA THR A 146 -8.38 9.89 5.36
C THR A 146 -9.87 10.23 5.49
N ASP A 147 -10.73 9.23 5.71
CA ASP A 147 -12.17 9.42 5.85
C ASP A 147 -12.51 10.35 7.03
N ASP A 148 -11.91 10.09 8.19
CA ASP A 148 -12.12 10.88 9.41
C ASP A 148 -11.65 12.33 9.22
N PHE A 149 -10.52 12.53 8.52
CA PHE A 149 -9.95 13.85 8.30
C PHE A 149 -10.70 14.69 7.27
N PHE A 150 -11.38 14.05 6.31
CA PHE A 150 -12.36 14.75 5.47
C PHE A 150 -13.64 15.05 6.25
N ALA A 151 -14.15 14.10 7.03
CA ALA A 151 -15.36 14.26 7.83
C ALA A 151 -15.24 15.41 8.85
N ASN A 152 -14.12 15.49 9.57
CA ASN A 152 -13.84 16.55 10.55
C ASN A 152 -13.25 17.85 9.93
N LYS A 153 -13.11 17.89 8.59
CA LYS A 153 -12.60 19.01 7.79
C LYS A 153 -11.12 19.35 7.93
N ILE A 154 -10.31 18.62 8.70
CA ILE A 154 -8.87 18.87 8.82
C ILE A 154 -8.15 18.69 7.48
N ALA A 155 -8.53 17.68 6.69
CA ALA A 155 -7.97 17.49 5.33
C ALA A 155 -8.24 18.71 4.45
N PHE A 156 -9.47 19.24 4.45
CA PHE A 156 -9.82 20.43 3.69
C PHE A 156 -9.08 21.69 4.17
N ILE A 157 -8.95 21.90 5.49
CA ILE A 157 -8.15 23.01 6.04
C ILE A 157 -6.70 22.90 5.56
N THR A 158 -6.17 21.68 5.52
CA THR A 158 -4.79 21.42 5.09
C THR A 158 -4.58 21.82 3.62
N ILE A 159 -5.34 21.24 2.70
CA ILE A 159 -5.15 21.45 1.26
C ILE A 159 -5.59 22.83 0.77
N LEU A 160 -6.52 23.48 1.48
CA LEU A 160 -6.89 24.87 1.20
C LEU A 160 -5.71 25.84 1.43
N ASN A 161 -4.89 25.56 2.45
CA ASN A 161 -3.80 26.45 2.89
C ASN A 161 -2.42 26.03 2.39
N PHE A 162 -2.25 24.73 2.10
CA PHE A 162 -1.01 24.10 1.66
C PHE A 162 -1.33 23.17 0.48
N PRO A 163 -1.56 23.70 -0.72
CA PRO A 163 -2.00 22.89 -1.84
C PRO A 163 -0.90 21.98 -2.38
N PHE A 164 -1.35 20.94 -3.05
CA PHE A 164 -0.55 19.97 -3.79
C PHE A 164 0.14 20.60 -5.01
N TYR A 165 1.34 20.09 -5.30
CA TYR A 165 2.11 20.39 -6.51
C TYR A 165 2.49 19.06 -7.18
N SER A 166 2.24 18.98 -8.49
CA SER A 166 2.69 17.83 -9.31
C SER A 166 4.21 17.69 -9.29
N LEU A 167 4.71 16.50 -9.63
CA LEU A 167 6.16 16.25 -9.72
C LEU A 167 6.84 17.24 -10.68
N ARG A 168 6.19 17.55 -11.81
CA ARG A 168 6.65 18.55 -12.76
C ARG A 168 6.80 19.92 -12.11
N GLU A 169 5.77 20.39 -11.42
CA GLU A 169 5.81 21.69 -10.74
C GLU A 169 6.89 21.73 -9.65
N LYS A 170 7.03 20.64 -8.87
CA LYS A 170 8.10 20.52 -7.87
C LYS A 170 9.48 20.57 -8.51
N THR A 171 9.67 19.96 -9.68
CA THR A 171 10.93 20.00 -10.42
C THR A 171 11.25 21.43 -10.92
N GLU A 172 10.23 22.13 -11.44
CA GLU A 172 10.39 23.49 -11.99
C GLU A 172 10.53 24.57 -10.90
N LEU A 173 9.76 24.47 -9.81
CA LEU A 173 9.67 25.49 -8.75
C LEU A 173 10.58 25.20 -7.55
N GLY A 174 10.81 23.92 -7.27
CA GLY A 174 11.56 23.44 -6.11
C GLY A 174 12.95 24.07 -5.90
N PRO A 175 13.75 24.32 -6.95
CA PRO A 175 15.03 25.01 -6.81
C PRO A 175 14.93 26.44 -6.26
N LYS A 176 13.75 27.06 -6.33
CA LYS A 176 13.48 28.42 -5.85
C LYS A 176 12.85 28.45 -4.47
N TRP A 177 12.39 27.31 -3.97
CA TRP A 177 11.72 27.22 -2.68
C TRP A 177 12.71 27.19 -1.52
N SER A 178 12.40 27.98 -0.50
CA SER A 178 12.96 27.82 0.83
C SER A 178 12.57 26.48 1.45
N ARG A 179 13.26 26.09 2.53
CA ARG A 179 12.92 24.89 3.31
C ARG A 179 11.47 24.90 3.81
N LEU A 180 10.94 26.08 4.15
CA LEU A 180 9.57 26.23 4.64
C LEU A 180 8.55 26.03 3.53
N GLU A 181 8.81 26.57 2.33
CA GLU A 181 7.95 26.38 1.16
C GLU A 181 7.93 24.92 0.70
N TRP A 182 9.08 24.24 0.74
CA TRP A 182 9.14 22.79 0.56
C TRP A 182 8.28 22.04 1.58
N ALA A 183 8.34 22.43 2.85
CA ALA A 183 7.55 21.81 3.89
C ALA A 183 6.04 22.04 3.69
N TYR A 184 5.64 23.22 3.21
CA TYR A 184 4.27 23.51 2.80
C TYR A 184 3.82 22.63 1.63
N ALA A 185 4.63 22.48 0.59
CA ALA A 185 4.30 21.61 -0.55
C ALA A 185 4.11 20.14 -0.12
N ARG A 186 4.99 19.64 0.77
CA ARG A 186 4.88 18.26 1.31
C ARG A 186 3.64 18.05 2.17
N LEU A 187 3.14 19.08 2.83
CA LEU A 187 1.89 18.98 3.58
C LEU A 187 0.68 18.81 2.66
N GLY A 188 0.69 19.44 1.48
CA GLY A 188 -0.35 19.28 0.47
C GLY A 188 -0.41 17.89 -0.18
N ASP A 189 0.72 17.19 -0.22
CA ASP A 189 0.81 15.82 -0.74
C ASP A 189 0.02 14.80 0.12
N MET A 190 -0.32 15.15 1.36
CA MET A 190 -1.01 14.25 2.28
C MET A 190 -2.44 13.91 1.85
N PHE A 191 -3.11 14.80 1.10
CA PHE A 191 -4.51 14.64 0.70
C PHE A 191 -4.70 14.97 -0.79
N THR A 192 -4.16 14.09 -1.64
CA THR A 192 -4.38 14.10 -3.10
C THR A 192 -5.45 13.09 -3.53
N ALA A 193 -6.00 12.34 -2.58
CA ALA A 193 -6.97 11.29 -2.83
C ALA A 193 -7.89 11.12 -1.63
N ARG A 194 -9.08 10.59 -1.90
CA ARG A 194 -10.06 10.19 -0.88
C ARG A 194 -10.44 8.73 -1.05
N VAL A 195 -9.48 7.86 -0.75
CA VAL A 195 -9.65 6.41 -0.82
C VAL A 195 -10.45 5.95 0.41
N PRO A 196 -11.60 5.30 0.23
CA PRO A 196 -12.41 4.80 1.34
C PRO A 196 -11.66 3.80 2.21
N ALA A 197 -11.99 3.78 3.51
CA ALA A 197 -11.35 2.89 4.48
C ALA A 197 -11.50 1.39 4.16
N ASP A 198 -12.64 0.97 3.62
CA ASP A 198 -12.87 -0.43 3.22
C ASP A 198 -11.97 -0.82 2.05
N VAL A 199 -11.75 0.07 1.09
CA VAL A 199 -10.78 -0.13 -0.01
C VAL A 199 -9.35 -0.20 0.52
N GLN A 200 -8.97 0.67 1.46
CA GLN A 200 -7.64 0.64 2.10
C GLN A 200 -7.41 -0.64 2.91
N GLN A 201 -8.42 -1.05 3.69
CA GLN A 201 -8.38 -2.25 4.51
C GLN A 201 -8.31 -3.52 3.65
N ASN A 202 -9.11 -3.59 2.58
CA ASN A 202 -9.04 -4.69 1.62
C ASN A 202 -7.68 -4.74 0.92
N THR A 203 -7.11 -3.59 0.52
CA THR A 203 -5.77 -3.54 -0.08
C THR A 203 -4.71 -4.07 0.86
N THR A 204 -4.73 -3.64 2.12
CA THR A 204 -3.81 -4.14 3.16
C THR A 204 -3.96 -5.65 3.31
N SER A 205 -5.19 -6.15 3.45
CA SER A 205 -5.45 -7.58 3.60
C SER A 205 -4.93 -8.43 2.44
N LYS A 206 -5.10 -7.98 1.18
CA LYS A 206 -4.59 -8.69 0.00
C LYS A 206 -3.07 -8.70 -0.07
N LEU A 207 -2.43 -7.57 0.25
CA LEU A 207 -0.98 -7.49 0.29
C LEU A 207 -0.39 -8.38 1.39
N THR A 208 -0.91 -8.31 2.61
CA THR A 208 -0.47 -9.17 3.72
C THR A 208 -0.64 -10.66 3.39
N ALA A 209 -1.75 -11.06 2.76
CA ALA A 209 -1.95 -12.45 2.35
C ALA A 209 -0.86 -12.91 1.36
N SER A 210 -0.47 -12.04 0.42
CA SER A 210 0.60 -12.33 -0.53
C SER A 210 1.99 -12.35 0.12
N GLU A 211 2.26 -11.48 1.09
CA GLU A 211 3.51 -11.45 1.85
C GLU A 211 3.65 -12.70 2.72
N ASN A 212 2.59 -13.10 3.42
CA ASN A 212 2.55 -14.34 4.20
C ASN A 212 2.74 -15.57 3.31
N TYR A 213 2.10 -15.60 2.14
CA TYR A 213 2.33 -16.66 1.15
C TYR A 213 3.81 -16.75 0.76
N ILE A 214 4.47 -15.61 0.50
CA ILE A 214 5.90 -15.57 0.13
C ILE A 214 6.80 -15.98 1.30
N ALA A 215 6.56 -15.46 2.50
CA ALA A 215 7.36 -15.71 3.69
C ALA A 215 7.38 -17.18 4.10
N ASN A 216 6.25 -17.87 3.93
CA ASN A 216 6.10 -19.28 4.26
C ASN A 216 6.42 -20.21 3.07
N TYR A 217 6.88 -19.67 1.94
CA TYR A 217 7.20 -20.49 0.77
C TYR A 217 8.65 -20.97 0.82
N ASN A 218 8.91 -22.00 1.63
CA ASN A 218 10.24 -22.59 1.81
C ASN A 218 10.35 -23.95 1.11
N ILE A 219 11.55 -24.28 0.64
CA ILE A 219 11.89 -25.57 0.05
C ILE A 219 13.03 -26.21 0.85
N TYR A 220 12.84 -27.46 1.27
CA TYR A 220 13.89 -28.27 1.87
C TYR A 220 14.71 -28.92 0.75
N LEU A 221 15.83 -28.32 0.37
CA LEU A 221 16.67 -28.80 -0.72
C LEU A 221 17.32 -30.16 -0.40
N GLY A 222 17.59 -30.44 0.88
CA GLY A 222 18.10 -31.75 1.34
C GLY A 222 17.17 -32.92 1.03
N ASN A 223 15.89 -32.66 0.75
CA ASN A 223 14.89 -33.64 0.38
C ASN A 223 14.77 -33.85 -1.14
N LEU A 224 15.53 -33.12 -1.95
CA LEU A 224 15.54 -33.31 -3.39
C LEU A 224 16.39 -34.52 -3.78
N VAL A 225 15.89 -35.29 -4.74
CA VAL A 225 16.61 -36.42 -5.32
C VAL A 225 16.72 -36.28 -6.83
N ASN A 226 17.83 -36.73 -7.41
CA ASN A 226 18.00 -36.78 -8.86
C ASN A 226 17.39 -38.06 -9.47
N ASP A 227 17.62 -38.31 -10.76
CA ASP A 227 17.08 -39.49 -11.47
C ASP A 227 17.70 -40.80 -10.98
N GLU A 228 18.90 -40.77 -10.37
CA GLU A 228 19.51 -41.91 -9.69
C GLU A 228 19.04 -42.09 -8.23
N GLY A 229 18.14 -41.24 -7.74
CA GLY A 229 17.65 -41.27 -6.35
C GLY A 229 18.63 -40.71 -5.32
N LYS A 230 19.67 -39.97 -5.74
CA LYS A 230 20.66 -39.36 -4.85
C LYS A 230 20.26 -37.96 -4.43
N THR A 231 20.51 -37.63 -3.17
CA THR A 231 20.44 -36.27 -2.65
C THR A 231 21.74 -35.52 -2.93
N LEU A 232 21.65 -34.25 -3.33
CA LEU A 232 22.82 -33.43 -3.69
C LEU A 232 23.12 -32.32 -2.66
N PHE A 233 22.13 -31.95 -1.85
CA PHE A 233 22.20 -30.84 -0.90
C PHE A 233 22.34 -31.33 0.55
N PRO A 234 22.84 -30.49 1.48
CA PRO A 234 22.80 -30.76 2.90
C PRO A 234 21.37 -31.07 3.38
N SER A 235 21.24 -32.05 4.27
CA SER A 235 19.93 -32.59 4.69
C SER A 235 19.02 -31.59 5.39
N ASP A 236 19.59 -30.56 6.01
CA ASP A 236 18.92 -29.51 6.76
C ASP A 236 18.73 -28.20 5.97
N LEU A 237 19.16 -28.16 4.70
CA LEU A 237 19.09 -26.95 3.89
C LEU A 237 17.63 -26.59 3.54
N ARG A 238 17.06 -25.64 4.28
CA ARG A 238 15.74 -25.03 4.05
C ARG A 238 15.91 -23.62 3.53
N LEU A 239 15.37 -23.33 2.34
CA LEU A 239 15.51 -22.03 1.70
C LEU A 239 14.14 -21.44 1.33
N ILE A 240 13.97 -20.16 1.64
CA ILE A 240 12.85 -19.35 1.13
C ILE A 240 12.95 -19.20 -0.39
N SER A 241 11.83 -19.37 -1.08
CA SER A 241 11.78 -19.39 -2.54
C SER A 241 12.05 -18.03 -3.19
N HIS A 242 11.71 -16.93 -2.51
CA HIS A 242 11.79 -15.59 -3.11
C HIS A 242 13.22 -15.14 -3.43
N TRP A 243 14.18 -15.44 -2.56
CA TRP A 243 15.59 -15.05 -2.73
C TRP A 243 16.57 -16.17 -2.39
N GLY A 244 16.27 -17.04 -1.41
CA GLY A 244 17.16 -18.11 -0.98
C GLY A 244 17.54 -19.07 -2.12
N LEU A 245 16.57 -19.53 -2.92
CA LEU A 245 16.86 -20.40 -4.08
C LEU A 245 17.78 -19.73 -5.10
N ARG A 246 17.56 -18.44 -5.39
CA ARG A 246 18.41 -17.69 -6.33
C ARG A 246 19.84 -17.55 -5.80
N ASP A 247 19.98 -17.26 -4.51
CA ASP A 247 21.28 -17.00 -3.91
C ASP A 247 22.08 -18.29 -3.76
N GLU A 248 21.43 -19.40 -3.41
CA GLU A 248 22.05 -20.74 -3.43
C GLU A 248 22.43 -21.15 -4.85
N LEU A 249 21.57 -20.93 -5.85
CA LEU A 249 21.93 -21.21 -7.24
C LEU A 249 23.20 -20.45 -7.67
N LYS A 250 23.36 -19.19 -7.23
CA LYS A 250 24.54 -18.39 -7.55
C LYS A 250 25.80 -18.82 -6.80
N SER A 251 25.68 -19.36 -5.59
CA SER A 251 26.83 -19.78 -4.78
C SER A 251 27.67 -20.86 -5.50
N HIS A 252 27.00 -21.68 -6.32
CA HIS A 252 27.61 -22.77 -7.08
C HIS A 252 28.26 -22.37 -8.42
N TYR A 253 28.29 -21.08 -8.80
CA TYR A 253 28.83 -20.65 -10.11
C TYR A 253 30.31 -20.97 -10.31
N ALA A 254 31.10 -20.99 -9.23
CA ALA A 254 32.55 -21.22 -9.29
C ALA A 254 32.94 -22.71 -9.19
N GLU A 255 31.99 -23.62 -9.00
CA GLU A 255 32.25 -25.02 -8.62
C GLU A 255 32.31 -26.00 -9.81
N GLY A 256 32.45 -25.49 -11.04
CA GLY A 256 32.60 -26.31 -12.24
C GLY A 256 31.40 -27.23 -12.50
N GLU A 257 31.68 -28.48 -12.92
CA GLU A 257 30.63 -29.44 -13.30
C GLU A 257 29.74 -29.87 -12.11
N ASN A 258 30.32 -30.02 -10.92
CA ASN A 258 29.56 -30.36 -9.71
C ASN A 258 28.58 -29.23 -9.34
N GLY A 259 29.04 -27.98 -9.41
CA GLY A 259 28.18 -26.81 -9.21
C GLY A 259 27.06 -26.71 -10.25
N LEU A 260 27.33 -27.11 -11.49
CA LEU A 260 26.33 -27.07 -12.57
C LEU A 260 25.15 -28.02 -12.31
N GLU A 261 25.39 -29.20 -11.71
CA GLU A 261 24.31 -30.13 -11.36
C GLU A 261 23.39 -29.54 -10.27
N LEU A 262 23.97 -28.94 -9.24
CA LEU A 262 23.24 -28.25 -8.16
C LEU A 262 22.40 -27.09 -8.72
N GLN A 263 23.00 -26.25 -9.58
CA GLN A 263 22.31 -25.15 -10.26
C GLN A 263 21.12 -25.63 -11.08
N LYS A 264 21.29 -26.70 -11.86
CA LYS A 264 20.22 -27.27 -12.69
C LYS A 264 19.06 -27.80 -11.86
N MET A 265 19.35 -28.44 -10.71
CA MET A 265 18.30 -28.95 -9.84
C MET A 265 17.50 -27.80 -9.22
N ILE A 266 18.16 -26.76 -8.69
CA ILE A 266 17.48 -25.56 -8.16
C ILE A 266 16.67 -24.87 -9.26
N TYR A 267 17.25 -24.69 -10.44
CA TYR A 267 16.54 -24.10 -11.58
C TYR A 267 15.30 -24.90 -11.97
N GLN A 268 15.39 -26.24 -11.92
CA GLN A 268 14.25 -27.11 -12.16
C GLN A 268 13.16 -26.92 -11.09
N VAL A 269 13.51 -26.80 -9.81
CA VAL A 269 12.56 -26.43 -8.74
C VAL A 269 11.89 -25.11 -9.05
N MET A 270 12.65 -24.08 -9.41
CA MET A 270 12.10 -22.76 -9.76
C MET A 270 11.11 -22.84 -10.94
N LYS A 271 11.40 -23.65 -11.97
CA LYS A 271 10.45 -23.87 -13.07
C LYS A 271 9.15 -24.52 -12.60
N ARG A 272 9.22 -25.52 -11.71
CA ARG A 272 8.04 -26.19 -11.12
C ARG A 272 7.18 -25.26 -10.27
N ILE A 273 7.83 -24.30 -9.60
CA ILE A 273 7.16 -23.23 -8.88
C ILE A 273 6.45 -22.29 -9.86
N ILE A 274 7.13 -21.87 -10.94
CA ILE A 274 6.58 -20.94 -11.94
C ILE A 274 5.42 -21.57 -12.73
N ASP A 275 5.56 -22.81 -13.19
CA ASP A 275 4.51 -23.52 -13.93
C ASP A 275 3.41 -24.10 -13.01
N GLN A 276 3.57 -23.93 -11.69
CA GLN A 276 2.65 -24.37 -10.63
C GLN A 276 2.41 -25.89 -10.57
N THR A 277 3.36 -26.68 -11.10
CA THR A 277 3.34 -28.15 -11.01
C THR A 277 4.10 -28.68 -9.80
N ILE A 278 4.75 -27.82 -9.02
CA ILE A 278 5.36 -28.19 -7.74
C ILE A 278 4.33 -28.86 -6.81
N PRO A 279 4.69 -29.99 -6.16
CA PRO A 279 3.83 -30.62 -5.16
C PRO A 279 3.66 -29.74 -3.90
N VAL A 280 2.43 -29.56 -3.42
CA VAL A 280 2.14 -28.86 -2.14
C VAL A 280 2.75 -29.56 -0.92
N GLU A 281 3.13 -30.82 -1.08
CA GLU A 281 3.86 -31.61 -0.10
C GLU A 281 5.33 -31.19 0.04
N MET A 282 5.86 -30.41 -0.91
CA MET A 282 7.23 -29.88 -0.90
C MET A 282 7.33 -28.42 -0.46
N ILE A 283 6.20 -27.75 -0.23
CA ILE A 283 6.15 -26.37 0.25
C ILE A 283 6.15 -26.39 1.78
N ASP A 284 7.25 -25.91 2.35
CA ASP A 284 7.55 -25.82 3.77
C ASP A 284 7.35 -27.11 4.58
N LYS A 285 7.65 -28.25 3.96
CA LYS A 285 7.57 -29.59 4.57
C LYS A 285 8.78 -30.42 4.18
N ASN A 286 9.22 -31.29 5.08
CA ASN A 286 10.41 -32.14 4.93
C ASN A 286 10.09 -33.66 5.04
N ASN A 287 8.82 -34.03 4.95
CA ASN A 287 8.34 -35.42 5.16
C ASN A 287 8.38 -36.29 3.89
N PHE A 288 8.82 -35.72 2.77
CA PHE A 288 8.83 -36.37 1.45
C PHE A 288 10.16 -36.13 0.76
N GLN A 289 10.53 -37.02 -0.15
CA GLN A 289 11.59 -36.77 -1.12
C GLN A 289 10.97 -36.45 -2.48
N TRP A 290 11.63 -35.62 -3.27
CA TRP A 290 11.08 -35.19 -4.56
C TRP A 290 12.14 -35.10 -5.64
N ASN A 291 11.84 -35.72 -6.79
CA ASN A 291 12.61 -35.51 -8.00
C ASN A 291 11.96 -34.39 -8.83
N PRO A 292 12.59 -33.19 -8.94
CA PRO A 292 12.00 -32.05 -9.64
C PRO A 292 12.03 -32.20 -11.17
N TYR A 293 12.90 -33.06 -11.71
CA TYR A 293 12.99 -33.32 -13.15
C TYR A 293 11.78 -34.13 -13.63
N THR A 294 11.56 -35.29 -13.01
CA THR A 294 10.41 -36.16 -13.32
C THR A 294 9.11 -35.73 -12.63
N ASN A 295 9.20 -34.78 -11.69
CA ASN A 295 8.13 -34.35 -10.80
C ASN A 295 7.54 -35.49 -9.94
N THR A 296 8.38 -36.43 -9.53
CA THR A 296 7.94 -37.62 -8.78
C THR A 296 8.16 -37.42 -7.28
N LEU A 297 7.10 -37.64 -6.49
CA LEU A 297 7.12 -37.58 -5.04
C LEU A 297 7.33 -38.97 -4.45
N LEU A 298 8.22 -39.08 -3.46
CA LEU A 298 8.52 -40.32 -2.75
C LEU A 298 8.28 -40.17 -1.25
N LYS A 299 7.77 -41.23 -0.64
CA LYS A 299 7.67 -41.40 0.81
C LYS A 299 8.18 -42.79 1.17
N ASP A 300 9.14 -42.85 2.09
CA ASP A 300 9.77 -44.11 2.52
C ASP A 300 10.29 -44.96 1.34
N GLY A 301 10.87 -44.30 0.32
CA GLY A 301 11.39 -44.93 -0.89
C GLY A 301 10.34 -45.40 -1.90
N LYS A 302 9.05 -45.15 -1.66
CA LYS A 302 7.95 -45.51 -2.57
C LYS A 302 7.35 -44.28 -3.22
N THR A 303 7.07 -44.38 -4.52
CA THR A 303 6.33 -43.35 -5.24
C THR A 303 4.93 -43.18 -4.67
N VAL A 304 4.56 -41.93 -4.42
CA VAL A 304 3.22 -41.54 -3.95
C VAL A 304 2.62 -40.51 -4.91
N ALA A 305 1.30 -40.35 -4.89
CA ALA A 305 0.65 -39.30 -5.64
C ALA A 305 1.05 -37.92 -5.09
N SER A 306 1.30 -36.97 -6.00
CA SER A 306 1.59 -35.57 -5.68
C SER A 306 0.40 -34.68 -6.01
N THR A 307 0.18 -33.64 -5.20
CA THR A 307 -0.85 -32.64 -5.49
C THR A 307 -0.20 -31.35 -5.99
N PRO A 308 -0.44 -30.91 -7.24
CA PRO A 308 0.15 -29.66 -7.73
C PRO A 308 -0.40 -28.44 -6.98
N GLU A 309 0.41 -27.41 -6.79
CA GLU A 309 -0.02 -26.13 -6.21
C GLU A 309 -1.15 -25.46 -7.00
N GLY A 310 -1.18 -25.64 -8.33
CA GLY A 310 -2.29 -25.23 -9.16
C GLY A 310 -2.22 -23.76 -9.61
N GLN A 311 -2.99 -22.86 -9.03
CA GLN A 311 -3.04 -21.45 -9.47
C GLN A 311 -2.77 -20.46 -8.34
N GLN A 312 -2.37 -20.95 -7.17
CA GLN A 312 -2.27 -20.15 -5.95
C GLN A 312 -1.37 -18.91 -6.13
N ARG A 313 -0.20 -19.08 -6.76
CA ARG A 313 0.76 -17.98 -6.98
C ARG A 313 0.17 -16.88 -7.86
N TYR A 314 -0.47 -17.27 -8.97
CA TYR A 314 -1.05 -16.32 -9.92
C TYR A 314 -2.35 -15.71 -9.40
N GLN A 315 -3.09 -16.43 -8.55
CA GLN A 315 -4.24 -15.88 -7.84
C GLN A 315 -3.81 -14.77 -6.87
N MET A 316 -2.72 -14.95 -6.12
CA MET A 316 -2.15 -13.88 -5.27
C MET A 316 -1.80 -12.63 -6.09
N LEU A 317 -1.13 -12.81 -7.23
CA LEU A 317 -0.79 -11.71 -8.14
C LEU A 317 -2.04 -10.99 -8.68
N LEU A 318 -3.07 -11.75 -9.08
CA LEU A 318 -4.33 -11.20 -9.59
C LEU A 318 -5.11 -10.45 -8.51
N GLU A 319 -5.11 -10.95 -7.27
CA GLU A 319 -5.77 -10.30 -6.13
C GLU A 319 -5.08 -8.99 -5.78
N ASN A 320 -3.74 -8.96 -5.75
CA ASN A 320 -2.98 -7.73 -5.56
C ASN A 320 -3.26 -6.71 -6.67
N PHE A 321 -3.32 -7.14 -7.93
CA PHE A 321 -3.68 -6.27 -9.05
C PHE A 321 -5.08 -5.67 -8.87
N ARG A 322 -6.08 -6.50 -8.55
CA ARG A 322 -7.47 -6.05 -8.35
C ARG A 322 -7.58 -5.08 -7.18
N ALA A 323 -6.89 -5.35 -6.08
CA ALA A 323 -6.86 -4.48 -4.91
C ALA A 323 -6.25 -3.12 -5.25
N MET A 324 -5.09 -3.08 -5.89
CA MET A 324 -4.43 -1.83 -6.28
C MET A 324 -5.24 -1.03 -7.30
N LYS A 325 -5.90 -1.72 -8.25
CA LYS A 325 -6.80 -1.07 -9.24
C LYS A 325 -8.05 -0.48 -8.60
N ALA A 326 -8.55 -1.06 -7.50
CA ALA A 326 -9.73 -0.53 -6.80
C ALA A 326 -9.49 0.87 -6.20
N ILE A 327 -8.23 1.30 -6.06
CA ILE A 327 -7.84 2.64 -5.59
C ILE A 327 -8.00 3.69 -6.71
N ASP A 328 -7.82 3.31 -7.98
CA ASP A 328 -7.77 4.24 -9.13
C ASP A 328 -8.94 5.24 -9.21
N PRO A 329 -10.21 4.86 -8.96
CA PRO A 329 -11.35 5.79 -9.06
C PRO A 329 -11.32 6.92 -8.02
N TYR A 330 -10.48 6.83 -6.99
CA TYR A 330 -10.43 7.74 -5.85
C TYR A 330 -9.21 8.67 -5.86
N THR A 331 -8.38 8.59 -6.91
CA THR A 331 -7.09 9.29 -7.01
C THR A 331 -7.07 10.23 -8.22
N PRO A 332 -7.79 11.37 -8.18
CA PRO A 332 -7.98 12.23 -9.35
C PRO A 332 -6.70 12.85 -9.90
N PHE A 333 -5.69 13.11 -9.04
CA PHE A 333 -4.41 13.66 -9.46
C PHE A 333 -3.45 12.59 -10.03
N TYR A 334 -3.65 11.32 -9.66
CA TYR A 334 -2.82 10.18 -10.08
C TYR A 334 -3.69 8.96 -10.38
N PRO A 335 -4.43 8.95 -11.50
CA PRO A 335 -5.52 8.01 -11.76
C PRO A 335 -5.08 6.56 -12.01
N THR A 336 -3.78 6.29 -12.07
CA THR A 336 -3.24 4.93 -12.27
C THR A 336 -2.23 4.56 -11.20
N PHE A 337 -2.12 3.26 -10.89
CA PHE A 337 -1.08 2.74 -10.00
C PHE A 337 0.34 3.15 -10.44
N ILE A 338 0.59 3.16 -11.76
CA ILE A 338 1.88 3.55 -12.32
C ILE A 338 2.20 5.00 -11.97
N GLN A 339 1.26 5.94 -12.20
CA GLN A 339 1.48 7.35 -11.83
C GLN A 339 1.66 7.54 -10.32
N ARG A 340 0.90 6.83 -9.49
CA ARG A 340 1.10 6.86 -8.03
C ARG A 340 2.50 6.38 -7.63
N LYS A 341 3.03 5.34 -8.27
CA LYS A 341 4.39 4.87 -8.00
C LYS A 341 5.45 5.86 -8.49
N PHE A 342 5.40 6.27 -9.75
CA PHE A 342 6.44 7.13 -10.32
C PHE A 342 6.37 8.57 -9.82
N GLU A 343 5.21 9.21 -9.90
CA GLU A 343 5.09 10.65 -9.63
C GLU A 343 4.93 10.97 -8.13
N GLN A 344 4.25 10.11 -7.37
CA GLN A 344 3.96 10.37 -5.95
C GLN A 344 4.94 9.70 -4.98
N GLU A 345 5.29 8.43 -5.21
CA GLU A 345 6.13 7.65 -4.28
C GLU A 345 7.62 7.76 -4.59
N TYR A 346 8.02 7.49 -5.83
CA TYR A 346 9.42 7.57 -6.26
C TYR A 346 9.86 8.99 -6.55
N GLU A 347 8.92 9.87 -6.93
CA GLU A 347 9.18 11.25 -7.36
C GLU A 347 10.20 11.31 -8.52
N ILE A 348 10.04 10.39 -9.50
CA ILE A 348 10.87 10.33 -10.71
C ILE A 348 9.95 10.21 -11.94
N PRO A 349 10.12 11.04 -12.99
CA PRO A 349 9.31 10.95 -14.20
C PRO A 349 9.45 9.58 -14.88
N GLN A 350 8.32 8.99 -15.27
CA GLN A 350 8.29 7.65 -15.88
C GLN A 350 9.07 7.61 -17.20
N ASP A 351 8.97 8.66 -18.01
CA ASP A 351 9.64 8.81 -19.30
C ASP A 351 11.16 8.88 -19.16
N GLU A 352 11.67 9.54 -18.11
CA GLU A 352 13.10 9.55 -17.80
C GLU A 352 13.61 8.15 -17.41
N VAL A 353 12.84 7.41 -16.61
CA VAL A 353 13.20 6.03 -16.23
C VAL A 353 13.16 5.09 -17.44
N GLU A 354 12.12 5.18 -18.28
CA GLU A 354 12.02 4.40 -19.52
C GLU A 354 13.22 4.69 -20.42
N LYS A 355 13.56 5.97 -20.61
CA LYS A 355 14.72 6.38 -21.39
C LYS A 355 16.02 5.80 -20.82
N LEU A 356 16.22 5.86 -19.51
CA LEU A 356 17.40 5.30 -18.85
C LEU A 356 17.54 3.80 -19.13
N PHE A 357 16.46 3.04 -19.03
CA PHE A 357 16.47 1.61 -19.34
C PHE A 357 16.78 1.35 -20.81
N ILE A 358 16.13 2.06 -21.74
CA ILE A 358 16.38 1.93 -23.19
C ILE A 358 17.84 2.22 -23.51
N ASP A 359 18.39 3.31 -22.99
CA ASP A 359 19.77 3.73 -23.22
C ASP A 359 20.76 2.71 -22.65
N PHE A 360 20.46 2.14 -21.48
CA PHE A 360 21.26 1.08 -20.85
C PHE A 360 21.25 -0.21 -21.67
N VAL A 361 20.08 -0.80 -21.96
CA VAL A 361 19.99 -2.10 -22.66
C VAL A 361 20.41 -2.03 -24.13
N SER A 362 20.38 -0.83 -24.72
CA SER A 362 20.83 -0.59 -26.10
C SER A 362 22.32 -0.25 -26.19
N SER A 363 23.01 -0.12 -25.06
CA SER A 363 24.42 0.25 -25.01
C SER A 363 25.30 -0.76 -25.77
N PRO A 364 26.23 -0.30 -26.64
CA PRO A 364 27.19 -1.17 -27.32
C PRO A 364 28.07 -2.00 -26.39
N VAL A 365 28.17 -1.63 -25.11
CA VAL A 365 28.97 -2.35 -24.10
C VAL A 365 28.21 -3.54 -23.49
N ILE A 366 26.88 -3.53 -23.54
CA ILE A 366 26.02 -4.62 -23.06
C ILE A 366 25.70 -5.64 -24.16
N ARG A 367 25.72 -5.20 -25.43
CA ARG A 367 25.44 -6.05 -26.59
C ARG A 367 26.51 -7.09 -26.88
#